data_AF-A0A0F9CK23-F1
#
_entry.id   AF-A0A0F9CK23-F1
#
_cell.length_a   1.000
_cell.length_b   1.000
_cell.length_c   1.000
_cell.angle_alpha   90.00
_cell.angle_beta   90.00
_cell.angle_gamma   90.00
#
_symmetry.space_group_name_H-M   'P 1'
#
loop_
_entity.id
_entity.type
_entity.pdbx_description
1 polymer ?
#
loop_
_entity_poly.entity_id
_entity_poly.type
_entity_poly.pdbx_seq_one_letter_code
_entity_poly.pdbx_strand_id
1 'polypeptide(L)'
;MAEPEANPEEAPTAVKTKRKRKKKRLQDKYRCRANNKNCRACDHVYVKGSKLDSCPECGEERRCENPKIKKRPTCRMHGSKGGRPPSSRKYRVAKSIEDAYNRILGDKDIFTLSQEIAIIGSRVQQLNDQMDTYADAANYEAIRLAYTDIQDGVLGQKFSMINGGLQKLDKALVPIEAQAKLWQQLNTQIEMYRRIAATQHRWMKDSDQMVTMNEVVEIIADFTTMVFKYIKTPQDRQAFTKECTDKGYTPSDNGSAP
;
A
#
# COMPACT_ATOMS: atom_id res chain seq x y z
N MET A 1 -17.44 60.03 23.42
CA MET A 1 -17.69 59.74 24.84
C MET A 1 -18.78 58.69 24.90
N ALA A 2 -18.39 57.43 25.12
CA ALA A 2 -19.29 56.31 25.36
C ALA A 2 -18.64 55.52 26.51
N GLU A 3 -19.35 55.41 27.62
CA GLU A 3 -18.91 54.72 28.83
C GLU A 3 -18.91 53.20 28.60
N PRO A 4 -17.92 52.45 29.13
CA PRO A 4 -17.98 51.00 29.10
C PRO A 4 -18.83 50.49 30.27
N GLU A 5 -19.92 49.79 29.93
CA GLU A 5 -20.77 49.06 30.87
C GLU A 5 -20.00 47.90 31.52
N ALA A 6 -20.00 47.88 32.85
CA ALA A 6 -19.40 46.84 33.66
C ALA A 6 -20.20 45.54 33.58
N ASN A 7 -19.53 44.45 33.17
CA ASN A 7 -20.10 43.11 33.08
C ASN A 7 -20.11 42.45 34.48
N PRO A 8 -21.26 41.97 35.00
CA PRO A 8 -21.34 41.43 36.35
C PRO A 8 -20.65 40.06 36.48
N GLU A 9 -19.77 39.95 37.47
CA GLU A 9 -19.14 38.69 37.88
C GLU A 9 -20.19 37.66 38.33
N GLU A 10 -20.44 36.64 37.50
CA GLU A 10 -21.22 35.46 37.89
C GLU A 10 -20.44 34.62 38.91
N ALA A 11 -20.93 34.59 40.16
CA ALA A 11 -20.38 33.75 41.21
C ALA A 11 -20.46 32.24 40.86
N PRO A 12 -19.34 31.48 40.93
CA PRO A 12 -19.33 30.07 40.54
C PRO A 12 -20.11 29.19 41.54
N THR A 13 -21.26 28.70 41.07
CA THR A 13 -22.14 27.75 41.76
C THR A 13 -21.43 26.46 42.23
N ALA A 14 -21.27 26.32 43.55
CA ALA A 14 -20.60 25.20 44.22
C ALA A 14 -21.21 23.79 43.96
N VAL A 15 -22.40 23.70 43.36
CA VAL A 15 -23.11 22.42 43.10
C VAL A 15 -22.57 21.71 41.85
N LYS A 16 -22.09 22.44 40.84
CA LYS A 16 -21.53 21.85 39.61
C LYS A 16 -20.21 21.10 39.88
N THR A 17 -19.48 21.44 40.94
CA THR A 17 -18.18 20.84 41.28
C THR A 17 -18.30 19.41 41.84
N LYS A 18 -19.35 19.09 42.61
CA LYS A 18 -19.55 17.75 43.19
C LYS A 18 -19.87 16.68 42.14
N ARG A 19 -20.68 17.01 41.12
CA ARG A 19 -21.00 16.08 40.01
C ARG A 19 -19.79 15.78 39.12
N LYS A 20 -18.95 16.78 38.82
CA LYS A 20 -17.70 16.60 38.06
C LYS A 20 -16.71 15.67 38.80
N ARG A 21 -16.58 15.82 40.13
CA ARG A 21 -15.71 14.96 40.97
C ARG A 21 -16.15 13.48 40.97
N LYS A 22 -17.47 13.19 40.94
CA LYS A 22 -17.98 11.81 40.93
C LYS A 22 -17.73 11.09 39.59
N LYS A 23 -17.86 11.79 38.46
CA LYS A 23 -17.54 11.23 37.12
C LYS A 23 -16.04 10.92 36.96
N LYS A 24 -15.15 11.80 37.42
CA LYS A 24 -13.68 11.58 37.36
C LYS A 24 -13.26 10.32 38.14
N ARG A 25 -13.80 10.11 39.35
CA ARG A 25 -13.54 8.91 40.18
C ARG A 25 -13.99 7.59 39.54
N LEU A 26 -15.04 7.62 38.73
CA LEU A 26 -15.50 6.43 37.99
C LEU A 26 -14.56 6.10 36.84
N GLN A 27 -14.09 7.11 36.10
CA GLN A 27 -13.12 6.91 35.02
C GLN A 27 -11.78 6.35 35.53
N ASP A 28 -11.30 6.84 36.68
CA ASP A 28 -10.04 6.34 37.29
C ASP A 28 -10.12 4.87 37.70
N LYS A 29 -11.32 4.35 38.01
CA LYS A 29 -11.51 2.92 38.30
C LYS A 29 -11.29 2.04 37.07
N TYR A 30 -11.46 2.56 35.86
CA TYR A 30 -11.29 1.79 34.62
C TYR A 30 -9.96 2.04 33.93
N ARG A 31 -9.14 2.99 34.40
CA ARG A 31 -7.84 3.30 33.80
C ARG A 31 -6.72 2.36 34.28
N CYS A 32 -5.72 2.21 33.42
CA CYS A 32 -4.49 1.50 33.72
C CYS A 32 -3.69 2.23 34.81
N ARG A 33 -3.24 1.49 35.84
CA ARG A 33 -2.43 2.05 36.94
C ARG A 33 -0.93 2.20 36.61
N ALA A 34 -0.52 1.92 35.37
CA ALA A 34 0.88 2.01 34.97
C ALA A 34 1.22 3.41 34.47
N ASN A 35 2.47 3.82 34.74
CA ASN A 35 3.04 5.06 34.26
C ASN A 35 3.69 4.85 32.89
N ASN A 36 3.47 5.79 31.97
CA ASN A 36 4.12 5.78 30.66
C ASN A 36 5.63 6.02 30.80
N LYS A 37 6.41 5.46 29.86
CA LYS A 37 7.87 5.67 29.80
C LYS A 37 8.25 7.05 29.29
N ASN A 38 7.39 7.64 28.47
CA ASN A 38 7.56 8.97 27.89
C ASN A 38 6.30 9.81 28.17
N CYS A 39 6.44 11.12 28.23
CA CYS A 39 5.30 12.05 28.31
C CYS A 39 4.52 12.02 26.99
N ARG A 40 3.19 12.05 27.04
CA ARG A 40 2.36 12.03 25.83
C ARG A 40 2.28 13.39 25.13
N ALA A 41 2.46 14.48 25.88
CA ALA A 41 2.32 15.84 25.37
C ALA A 41 3.63 16.39 24.78
N CYS A 42 4.77 16.07 25.39
CA CYS A 42 6.08 16.61 25.00
C CYS A 42 7.17 15.56 24.76
N ASP A 43 6.83 14.26 24.76
CA ASP A 43 7.76 13.14 24.55
C ASP A 43 8.94 13.00 25.54
N HIS A 44 8.98 13.81 26.61
CA HIS A 44 9.99 13.69 27.68
C HIS A 44 10.14 12.25 28.19
N VAL A 45 11.37 11.72 28.14
CA VAL A 45 11.69 10.34 28.55
C VAL A 45 12.00 10.28 30.03
N TYR A 46 11.17 9.56 30.80
CA TYR A 46 11.37 9.44 32.24
C TYR A 46 12.48 8.46 32.58
N VAL A 47 13.36 8.84 33.51
CA VAL A 47 14.41 7.96 34.06
C VAL A 47 13.79 6.68 34.65
N LYS A 48 14.43 5.54 34.38
CA LYS A 48 13.99 4.22 34.87
C LYS A 48 13.91 4.23 36.40
N GLY A 49 12.74 3.94 36.96
CA GLY A 49 12.49 3.96 38.40
C GLY A 49 11.96 5.30 38.95
N SER A 50 11.82 6.34 38.12
CA SER A 50 11.21 7.60 38.53
C SER A 50 9.79 7.41 39.06
N LYS A 51 9.50 8.01 40.23
CA LYS A 51 8.19 8.01 40.89
C LYS A 51 7.36 9.27 40.60
N LEU A 52 7.77 10.11 39.64
CA LEU A 52 7.01 11.29 39.24
C LEU A 52 5.66 10.86 38.64
N ASP A 53 4.57 11.44 39.15
CA ASP A 53 3.20 11.23 38.68
C ASP A 53 2.83 12.16 37.51
N SER A 54 3.57 13.26 37.32
CA SER A 54 3.41 14.23 36.23
C SER A 54 4.73 14.53 35.52
N CYS A 55 4.65 15.04 34.31
CA CYS A 55 5.80 15.46 33.52
C CYS A 55 6.45 16.71 34.13
N PRO A 56 7.78 16.75 34.33
CA PRO A 56 8.46 17.93 34.86
C PRO A 56 8.47 19.11 33.88
N GLU A 57 8.34 18.87 32.57
CA GLU A 57 8.39 19.91 31.54
C GLU A 57 7.02 20.55 31.29
N CYS A 58 5.98 19.73 31.12
CA CYS A 58 4.66 20.23 30.71
C CYS A 58 3.54 20.00 31.74
N GLY A 59 3.82 19.35 32.86
CA GLY A 59 2.82 19.10 33.92
C GLY A 59 1.79 17.99 33.62
N GLU A 60 1.81 17.39 32.44
CA GLU A 60 0.85 16.35 32.02
C GLU A 60 0.94 15.09 32.90
N GLU A 61 -0.20 14.43 33.16
CA GLU A 61 -0.25 13.23 33.99
C GLU A 61 0.46 12.05 33.30
N ARG A 62 1.38 11.39 34.01
CA ARG A 62 2.18 10.29 33.45
C ARG A 62 1.39 8.98 33.29
N ARG A 63 0.20 8.87 33.90
CA ARG A 63 -0.58 7.64 33.93
C ARG A 63 -1.14 7.27 32.55
N CYS A 64 -1.13 5.98 32.27
CA CYS A 64 -1.71 5.45 31.05
C CYS A 64 -3.24 5.59 31.05
N GLU A 65 -3.79 6.29 30.05
CA GLU A 65 -5.23 6.49 29.91
C GLU A 65 -5.99 5.24 29.41
N ASN A 66 -5.28 4.24 28.89
CA ASN A 66 -5.89 3.04 28.35
C ASN A 66 -6.72 2.31 29.42
N PRO A 67 -7.86 1.72 29.03
CA PRO A 67 -8.67 0.95 29.94
C PRO A 67 -7.89 -0.27 30.47
N LYS A 68 -8.01 -0.54 31.77
CA LYS A 68 -7.46 -1.74 32.40
C LYS A 68 -8.26 -2.97 32.02
N ILE A 69 -7.59 -4.13 31.96
CA ILE A 69 -8.27 -5.39 31.68
C ILE A 69 -9.10 -5.82 32.91
N LYS A 70 -10.29 -6.42 32.71
CA LYS A 70 -11.14 -6.92 33.79
C LYS A 70 -10.33 -7.82 34.73
N LYS A 71 -10.40 -7.57 36.05
CA LYS A 71 -9.62 -8.25 37.11
C LYS A 71 -8.11 -7.98 37.12
N ARG A 72 -7.59 -7.00 36.37
CA ARG A 72 -6.17 -6.60 36.39
C ARG A 72 -5.99 -5.09 36.60
N PRO A 73 -4.86 -4.66 37.19
CA PRO A 73 -4.59 -3.24 37.43
C PRO A 73 -4.02 -2.51 36.20
N THR A 74 -3.56 -3.21 35.16
CA THR A 74 -2.91 -2.61 33.98
C THR A 74 -3.67 -2.89 32.68
N CYS A 75 -3.32 -2.18 31.60
CA CYS A 75 -3.82 -2.42 30.25
C CYS A 75 -2.95 -3.46 29.51
N ARG A 76 -3.38 -3.83 28.30
CA ARG A 76 -2.66 -4.77 27.40
C ARG A 76 -1.21 -4.36 27.13
N MET A 77 -0.95 -3.05 27.02
CA MET A 77 0.37 -2.50 26.71
C MET A 77 1.33 -2.47 27.91
N HIS A 78 0.80 -2.46 29.13
CA HIS A 78 1.57 -2.37 30.39
C HIS A 78 1.56 -3.68 31.18
N GLY A 79 1.69 -4.81 30.49
CA GLY A 79 1.96 -6.12 31.09
C GLY A 79 0.75 -6.94 31.52
N SER A 80 -0.49 -6.49 31.25
CA SER A 80 -1.62 -7.42 31.33
C SER A 80 -1.59 -8.36 30.13
N LYS A 81 -1.78 -9.66 30.39
CA LYS A 81 -1.68 -10.88 29.52
C LYS A 81 -2.21 -10.86 28.07
N GLY A 82 -2.41 -9.74 27.38
CA GLY A 82 -2.37 -9.70 25.92
C GLY A 82 -0.93 -9.50 25.42
N GLY A 83 -0.02 -10.30 26.01
CA GLY A 83 1.42 -10.14 25.90
C GLY A 83 1.89 -10.04 24.45
N ARG A 84 3.04 -9.39 24.28
CA ARG A 84 3.88 -9.58 23.09
C ARG A 84 3.83 -11.08 22.77
N PRO A 85 3.48 -11.50 21.53
CA PRO A 85 3.51 -12.92 21.19
C PRO A 85 4.84 -13.48 21.69
N PRO A 86 4.84 -14.64 22.36
CA PRO A 86 6.00 -15.13 23.09
C PRO A 86 7.20 -15.12 22.15
N SER A 87 8.12 -14.15 22.33
CA SER A 87 9.28 -13.97 21.45
C SER A 87 10.25 -15.15 21.54
N SER A 88 10.01 -16.06 22.48
CA SER A 88 10.74 -17.31 22.67
C SER A 88 10.19 -18.48 21.87
N ARG A 89 8.97 -18.40 21.31
CA ARG A 89 8.53 -19.39 20.33
C ARG A 89 9.08 -18.96 18.98
N LYS A 90 10.35 -19.31 18.74
CA LYS A 90 10.88 -19.42 17.39
C LYS A 90 9.94 -20.37 16.65
N TYR A 91 9.12 -19.84 15.75
CA TYR A 91 8.40 -20.69 14.82
C TYR A 91 9.48 -21.44 14.07
N ARG A 92 9.55 -22.77 14.26
CA ARG A 92 10.42 -23.60 13.42
C ARG A 92 9.75 -23.57 12.05
N VAL A 93 10.30 -22.75 11.17
CA VAL A 93 10.03 -22.86 9.74
C VAL A 93 10.52 -24.25 9.34
N ALA A 94 9.76 -24.96 8.50
CA ALA A 94 10.21 -26.24 7.99
C ALA A 94 11.57 -26.05 7.32
N LYS A 95 12.53 -26.94 7.57
CA LYS A 95 13.91 -26.78 7.10
C LYS A 95 13.98 -26.61 5.56
N SER A 96 13.08 -27.28 4.83
CA SER A 96 12.93 -27.13 3.39
C SER A 96 12.60 -25.68 2.97
N ILE A 97 11.71 -25.00 3.71
CA ILE A 97 11.32 -23.61 3.44
C ILE A 97 12.47 -22.67 3.82
N GLU A 98 13.18 -22.92 4.92
CA GLU A 98 14.35 -22.13 5.33
C GLU A 98 15.49 -22.25 4.31
N ASP A 99 15.78 -23.45 3.82
CA ASP A 99 16.81 -23.70 2.81
C ASP A 99 16.45 -23.07 1.45
N ALA A 100 15.18 -23.15 1.03
CA ALA A 100 14.68 -22.47 -0.16
C ALA A 100 14.77 -20.93 -0.02
N TYR A 101 14.35 -20.40 1.14
CA TYR A 101 14.43 -18.96 1.42
C TYR A 101 15.86 -18.43 1.44
N ASN A 102 16.79 -19.16 2.05
CA ASN A 102 18.20 -18.78 2.08
C ASN A 102 18.87 -18.90 0.70
N ARG A 103 18.44 -19.86 -0.14
CA ARG A 103 18.88 -19.96 -1.54
C ARG A 103 18.44 -18.72 -2.34
N ILE A 104 17.21 -18.25 -2.15
CA ILE A 104 16.69 -17.01 -2.77
C ILE A 104 17.51 -15.80 -2.34
N LEU A 105 17.73 -15.64 -1.03
CA LEU A 105 18.46 -14.50 -0.51
C LEU A 105 19.93 -14.48 -0.96
N GLY A 106 20.50 -15.65 -1.24
CA GLY A 106 21.87 -15.80 -1.73
C GLY A 106 22.02 -15.53 -3.22
N ASP A 107 20.94 -15.67 -4.01
CA ASP A 107 21.00 -15.52 -5.46
C ASP A 107 20.75 -14.06 -5.86
N LYS A 108 21.84 -13.38 -6.26
CA LYS A 108 21.80 -11.98 -6.69
C LYS A 108 21.03 -11.81 -7.99
N ASP A 109 20.94 -12.85 -8.81
CA ASP A 109 20.40 -12.76 -10.16
C ASP A 109 18.87 -12.60 -10.17
N ILE A 110 18.18 -13.06 -9.13
CA ILE A 110 16.72 -12.87 -9.00
C ILE A 110 16.40 -11.40 -8.80
N PHE A 111 17.14 -10.76 -7.90
CA PHE A 111 16.91 -9.37 -7.55
C PHE A 111 17.29 -8.46 -8.71
N THR A 112 18.33 -8.79 -9.48
CA THR A 112 18.67 -8.05 -10.70
C THR A 112 17.58 -8.20 -11.77
N LEU A 113 17.10 -9.41 -12.05
CA LEU A 113 16.01 -9.61 -13.02
C LEU A 113 14.74 -8.84 -12.62
N SER A 114 14.37 -8.84 -11.33
CA SER A 114 13.22 -8.07 -10.85
C SER A 114 13.43 -6.56 -10.99
N GLN A 115 14.64 -6.06 -10.77
CA GLN A 115 14.97 -4.65 -10.97
C GLN A 115 14.96 -4.27 -12.45
N GLU A 116 15.50 -5.12 -13.32
CA GLU A 116 15.48 -4.94 -14.78
C GLU A 116 14.04 -4.87 -15.32
N ILE A 117 13.15 -5.76 -14.85
CA ILE A 117 11.72 -5.74 -15.17
C ILE A 117 11.10 -4.40 -14.76
N ALA A 118 11.39 -3.91 -13.56
CA ALA A 118 10.86 -2.64 -13.07
C ALA A 118 11.38 -1.44 -13.89
N ILE A 119 12.66 -1.45 -14.27
CA ILE A 119 13.27 -0.40 -15.11
C ILE A 119 12.62 -0.40 -16.50
N ILE A 120 12.49 -1.56 -17.15
CA ILE A 120 11.85 -1.66 -18.46
C ILE A 120 10.37 -1.25 -18.37
N GLY A 121 9.65 -1.68 -17.33
CA GLY A 121 8.27 -1.26 -17.09
C GLY A 121 8.14 0.25 -16.98
N SER A 122 9.03 0.91 -16.22
CA SER A 122 9.05 2.37 -16.12
C SER A 122 9.33 3.04 -17.46
N ARG A 123 10.20 2.46 -18.30
CA ARG A 123 10.52 2.99 -19.62
C ARG A 123 9.35 2.83 -20.60
N VAL A 124 8.65 1.70 -20.55
CA VAL A 124 7.42 1.46 -21.33
C VAL A 124 6.38 2.51 -20.98
N GLN A 125 6.17 2.79 -19.69
CA GLN A 125 5.25 3.84 -19.26
C GLN A 125 5.65 5.22 -19.78
N GLN A 126 6.93 5.62 -19.66
CA GLN A 126 7.42 6.88 -20.21
C GLN A 126 7.20 7.01 -21.73
N LEU A 127 7.46 5.94 -22.49
CA LEU A 127 7.24 5.93 -23.94
C LEU A 127 5.75 6.08 -24.28
N ASN A 128 4.87 5.48 -23.48
CA ASN A 128 3.43 5.63 -23.63
C ASN A 128 2.98 7.08 -23.36
N ASP A 129 3.46 7.69 -22.26
CA ASP A 129 3.16 9.09 -21.94
C ASP A 129 3.65 10.06 -23.05
N GLN A 130 4.82 9.76 -23.64
CA GLN A 130 5.32 10.50 -24.80
C GLN A 130 4.44 10.33 -26.04
N MET A 131 3.92 9.13 -26.28
CA MET A 131 3.01 8.87 -27.39
C MET A 131 1.69 9.63 -27.27
N ASP A 132 1.13 9.73 -26.05
CA ASP A 132 -0.09 10.50 -25.82
C ASP A 132 0.09 11.97 -26.19
N THR A 133 1.29 12.52 -25.95
CA THR A 133 1.64 13.90 -26.37
C THR A 133 1.58 14.09 -27.89
N TYR A 134 1.92 13.06 -28.67
CA TYR A 134 1.89 13.10 -30.14
C TYR A 134 0.53 12.70 -30.72
N ALA A 135 -0.27 11.91 -30.01
CA ALA A 135 -1.61 11.49 -30.44
C ALA A 135 -2.55 12.69 -30.61
N ASP A 136 -2.50 13.64 -29.68
CA ASP A 136 -3.26 14.89 -29.76
C ASP A 136 -2.72 15.85 -30.84
N ALA A 137 -1.46 15.68 -31.25
CA ALA A 137 -0.78 16.49 -32.25
C ALA A 137 -0.90 15.93 -33.68
N ALA A 138 -1.60 14.82 -33.90
CA ALA A 138 -1.86 14.26 -35.22
C ALA A 138 -2.76 15.20 -36.02
N ASN A 139 -2.13 16.20 -36.65
CA ASN A 139 -2.77 17.27 -37.40
C ASN A 139 -3.26 16.78 -38.76
N TYR A 140 -4.21 15.83 -38.78
CA TYR A 140 -4.89 15.41 -40.00
C TYR A 140 -5.39 16.62 -40.80
N GLU A 141 -5.88 17.65 -40.10
CA GLU A 141 -6.29 18.90 -40.72
C GLU A 141 -5.13 19.68 -41.36
N ALA A 142 -3.95 19.75 -40.73
CA ALA A 142 -2.79 20.41 -41.36
C ALA A 142 -2.30 19.65 -42.59
N ILE A 143 -2.33 18.32 -42.56
CA ILE A 143 -2.01 17.47 -43.73
C ILE A 143 -3.03 17.72 -44.85
N ARG A 144 -4.31 17.75 -44.51
CA ARG A 144 -5.40 18.02 -45.46
C ARG A 144 -5.24 19.40 -46.11
N LEU A 145 -4.98 20.44 -45.33
CA LEU A 145 -4.76 21.81 -45.82
C LEU A 145 -3.50 21.92 -46.68
N ALA A 146 -2.41 21.25 -46.28
CA ALA A 146 -1.19 21.21 -47.08
C ALA A 146 -1.43 20.51 -48.43
N TYR A 147 -2.21 19.43 -48.44
CA TYR A 147 -2.60 18.72 -49.64
C TYR A 147 -3.49 19.56 -50.57
N THR A 148 -4.48 20.28 -50.02
CA THR A 148 -5.32 21.18 -50.83
C THR A 148 -4.51 22.31 -51.45
N ASP A 149 -3.55 22.90 -50.71
CA ASP A 149 -2.65 23.94 -51.26
C ASP A 149 -1.82 23.41 -52.43
N ILE A 150 -1.33 22.16 -52.34
CA ILE A 150 -0.62 21.49 -53.44
C ILE A 150 -1.56 21.30 -54.62
N GLN A 151 -2.77 20.77 -54.39
CA GLN A 151 -3.74 20.50 -55.45
C GLN A 151 -4.16 21.78 -56.18
N ASP A 152 -4.48 22.85 -55.46
CA ASP A 152 -4.83 24.14 -56.02
C ASP A 152 -3.64 24.77 -56.76
N GLY A 153 -2.43 24.59 -56.24
CA GLY A 153 -1.19 25.00 -56.89
C GLY A 153 -0.96 24.28 -58.22
N VAL A 154 -1.25 22.97 -58.30
CA VAL A 154 -1.16 22.18 -59.52
C VAL A 154 -2.21 22.61 -60.54
N LEU A 155 -3.47 22.74 -60.14
CA LEU A 155 -4.56 23.17 -61.01
C LEU A 155 -4.35 24.59 -61.56
N GLY A 156 -3.84 25.49 -60.71
CA GLY A 156 -3.56 26.87 -61.08
C GLY A 156 -2.18 27.09 -61.75
N GLN A 157 -1.36 26.05 -61.90
CA GLN A 157 0.04 26.13 -62.35
C GLN A 157 0.89 27.13 -61.54
N LYS A 158 0.61 27.26 -60.23
CA LYS A 158 1.29 28.17 -59.30
C LYS A 158 2.34 27.42 -58.48
N PHE A 159 3.58 27.38 -58.97
CA PHE A 159 4.70 26.69 -58.31
C PHE A 159 4.96 27.15 -56.86
N SER A 160 4.71 28.42 -56.54
CA SER A 160 4.86 28.94 -55.17
C SER A 160 3.89 28.28 -54.18
N MET A 161 2.66 28.00 -54.59
CA MET A 161 1.67 27.30 -53.76
C MET A 161 2.05 25.83 -53.55
N ILE A 162 2.52 25.17 -54.60
CA ILE A 162 3.00 23.79 -54.53
C ILE A 162 4.14 23.68 -53.50
N ASN A 163 5.17 24.53 -53.63
CA ASN A 163 6.31 24.52 -52.72
C ASN A 163 5.90 24.86 -51.27
N GLY A 164 4.99 25.82 -51.10
CA GLY A 164 4.45 26.17 -49.78
C GLY A 164 3.67 25.02 -49.14
N GLY A 165 2.83 24.34 -49.92
CA GLY A 165 2.07 23.17 -49.48
C GLY A 165 2.98 21.99 -49.13
N LEU A 166 4.03 21.72 -49.92
CA LEU A 166 5.03 20.69 -49.62
C LEU A 166 5.76 20.97 -48.30
N GLN A 167 6.14 22.21 -48.03
CA GLN A 167 6.77 22.58 -46.75
C GLN A 167 5.81 22.44 -45.55
N LYS A 168 4.52 22.77 -45.74
CA LYS A 168 3.50 22.56 -44.71
C LYS A 168 3.29 21.06 -44.44
N LEU A 169 3.26 20.25 -45.50
CA LEU A 169 3.10 18.81 -45.41
C LEU A 169 4.27 18.17 -44.65
N ASP A 170 5.51 18.54 -45.01
CA ASP A 170 6.72 18.06 -44.33
C ASP A 170 6.66 18.34 -42.81
N LYS A 171 6.35 19.58 -42.43
CA LYS A 171 6.16 19.96 -41.01
C LYS A 171 5.04 19.18 -40.32
N ALA A 172 3.94 18.92 -41.03
CA ALA A 172 2.80 18.19 -40.49
C ALA A 172 3.08 16.69 -40.32
N LEU A 173 4.02 16.11 -41.07
CA LEU A 173 4.42 14.71 -40.98
C LEU A 173 5.42 14.44 -39.84
N VAL A 174 6.21 15.43 -39.40
CA VAL A 174 7.21 15.27 -38.32
C VAL A 174 6.66 14.59 -37.05
N PRO A 175 5.48 14.97 -36.50
CA PRO A 175 4.90 14.31 -35.32
C PRO A 175 4.54 12.83 -35.58
N ILE A 176 4.07 12.50 -36.79
CA ILE A 176 3.70 11.13 -37.17
C ILE A 176 4.95 10.25 -37.25
N GLU A 177 6.03 10.75 -37.85
CA GLU A 177 7.31 10.03 -37.88
C GLU A 177 7.89 9.82 -36.49
N ALA A 178 7.80 10.84 -35.62
CA ALA A 178 8.22 10.72 -34.22
C ALA A 178 7.40 9.64 -33.49
N GLN A 179 6.08 9.64 -33.66
CA GLN A 179 5.19 8.64 -33.08
C GLN A 179 5.50 7.22 -33.60
N ALA A 180 5.76 7.06 -34.90
CA ALA A 180 6.14 5.77 -35.48
C ALA A 180 7.45 5.23 -34.88
N LYS A 181 8.45 6.11 -34.67
CA LYS A 181 9.71 5.74 -33.99
C LYS A 181 9.47 5.34 -32.53
N LEU A 182 8.60 6.05 -31.80
CA LEU A 182 8.23 5.70 -30.43
C LEU A 182 7.56 4.32 -30.37
N TRP A 183 6.67 4.00 -31.31
CA TRP A 183 6.06 2.67 -31.41
C TRP A 183 7.08 1.55 -31.62
N GLN A 184 8.08 1.76 -32.47
CA GLN A 184 9.16 0.79 -32.67
C GLN A 184 9.98 0.57 -31.40
N GLN A 185 10.29 1.65 -30.67
CA GLN A 185 10.98 1.57 -29.38
C GLN A 185 10.13 0.84 -28.35
N LEU A 186 8.83 1.17 -28.25
CA LEU A 186 7.89 0.55 -27.32
C LEU A 186 7.80 -0.97 -27.56
N ASN A 187 7.62 -1.40 -28.80
CA ASN A 187 7.56 -2.82 -29.16
C ASN A 187 8.86 -3.55 -28.80
N THR A 188 10.00 -2.89 -29.03
CA THR A 188 11.32 -3.43 -28.65
C THR A 188 11.45 -3.62 -27.14
N GLN A 189 10.98 -2.65 -26.34
CA GLN A 189 10.99 -2.74 -24.88
C GLN A 189 10.01 -3.81 -24.35
N ILE A 190 8.83 -3.94 -24.94
CA ILE A 190 7.86 -4.99 -24.60
C ILE A 190 8.45 -6.38 -24.87
N GLU A 191 9.17 -6.55 -25.98
CA GLU A 191 9.82 -7.82 -26.30
C GLU A 191 10.96 -8.14 -25.31
N MET A 192 11.77 -7.15 -24.92
CA MET A 192 12.77 -7.33 -23.85
C MET A 192 12.11 -7.72 -22.52
N TYR A 193 11.03 -7.03 -22.14
CA TYR A 193 10.24 -7.35 -20.94
C TYR A 193 9.77 -8.81 -20.97
N ARG A 194 9.17 -9.26 -22.08
CA ARG A 194 8.70 -10.65 -22.22
C ARG A 194 9.81 -11.67 -22.06
N ARG A 195 10.99 -11.42 -22.63
CA ARG A 195 12.15 -12.34 -22.52
C ARG A 195 12.67 -12.42 -21.10
N ILE A 196 12.83 -11.29 -20.42
CA ILE A 196 13.31 -11.25 -19.04
C ILE A 196 12.29 -11.90 -18.10
N ALA A 197 11.00 -11.60 -18.27
CA ALA A 197 9.93 -12.23 -17.51
C ALA A 197 9.87 -13.76 -17.74
N ALA A 198 10.06 -14.23 -18.97
CA ALA A 198 10.13 -15.67 -19.26
C ALA A 198 11.34 -16.34 -18.60
N THR A 199 12.51 -15.69 -18.62
CA THR A 199 13.71 -16.16 -17.91
C THR A 199 13.47 -16.22 -16.40
N GLN A 200 12.88 -15.16 -15.83
CA GLN A 200 12.55 -15.10 -14.41
C GLN A 200 11.57 -16.23 -14.03
N HIS A 201 10.52 -16.43 -14.82
CA HIS A 201 9.54 -17.50 -14.59
C HIS A 201 10.16 -18.90 -14.68
N ARG A 202 11.01 -19.14 -15.69
CA ARG A 202 11.77 -20.39 -15.79
C ARG A 202 12.64 -20.61 -14.58
N TRP A 203 13.36 -19.59 -14.14
CA TRP A 203 14.22 -19.65 -12.96
C TRP A 203 13.40 -19.92 -11.67
N MET A 204 12.25 -19.26 -11.50
CA MET A 204 11.36 -19.52 -10.36
C MET A 204 10.83 -20.96 -10.36
N LYS A 205 10.53 -21.50 -11.56
CA LYS A 205 10.14 -22.90 -11.73
C LYS A 205 11.28 -23.85 -11.38
N ASP A 206 12.48 -23.61 -11.91
CA ASP A 206 13.67 -24.44 -11.67
C ASP A 206 14.15 -24.38 -10.20
N SER A 207 13.75 -23.33 -9.48
CA SER A 207 14.10 -23.12 -8.07
C SER A 207 13.02 -23.59 -7.08
N ASP A 208 11.99 -24.31 -7.55
CA ASP A 208 10.82 -24.75 -6.77
C ASP A 208 10.12 -23.60 -6.00
N GLN A 209 10.18 -22.38 -6.55
CA GLN A 209 9.58 -21.18 -5.93
C GLN A 209 8.21 -20.83 -6.47
N MET A 210 7.81 -21.51 -7.54
CA MET A 210 6.45 -21.46 -8.01
C MET A 210 5.64 -22.45 -7.20
N VAL A 211 5.00 -21.95 -6.13
CA VAL A 211 3.98 -22.72 -5.43
C VAL A 211 2.83 -22.90 -6.41
N THR A 212 2.68 -24.12 -6.90
CA THR A 212 1.55 -24.48 -7.76
C THR A 212 0.24 -24.21 -7.01
N MET A 213 -0.84 -23.95 -7.75
CA MET A 213 -2.15 -23.76 -7.10
C MET A 213 -2.52 -24.95 -6.22
N ASN A 214 -2.11 -26.17 -6.61
CA ASN A 214 -2.30 -27.39 -5.83
C ASN A 214 -1.54 -27.34 -4.49
N GLU A 215 -0.26 -26.93 -4.49
CA GLU A 215 0.52 -26.76 -3.25
C GLU A 215 -0.05 -25.63 -2.36
N VAL A 216 -0.57 -24.55 -2.95
CA VAL A 216 -1.28 -23.50 -2.19
C VAL A 216 -2.52 -24.10 -1.51
N VAL A 217 -3.30 -24.92 -2.23
CA VAL A 217 -4.47 -25.60 -1.69
C VAL A 217 -4.09 -26.56 -0.56
N GLU A 218 -3.01 -27.34 -0.70
CA GLU A 218 -2.50 -28.22 0.35
C GLU A 218 -2.07 -27.45 1.60
N ILE A 219 -1.36 -26.33 1.45
CA ILE A 219 -0.96 -25.47 2.57
C ILE A 219 -2.18 -24.89 3.28
N ILE A 220 -3.22 -24.49 2.54
CA ILE A 220 -4.48 -24.00 3.11
C ILE A 220 -5.20 -25.14 3.85
N ALA A 221 -5.22 -26.36 3.31
CA ALA A 221 -5.82 -27.53 3.95
C ALA A 221 -5.09 -27.90 5.26
N ASP A 222 -3.77 -27.86 5.28
CA ASP A 222 -2.97 -28.08 6.48
C ASP A 222 -3.21 -26.99 7.52
N PHE A 223 -3.25 -25.72 7.09
CA PHE A 223 -3.50 -24.60 7.97
C PHE A 223 -4.90 -24.65 8.59
N THR A 224 -5.94 -24.95 7.80
CA THR A 224 -7.31 -25.13 8.29
C THR A 224 -7.41 -26.28 9.29
N THR A 225 -6.71 -27.39 9.04
CA THR A 225 -6.58 -28.51 9.98
C THR A 225 -5.92 -28.08 11.29
N MET A 226 -4.84 -27.29 11.23
CA MET A 226 -4.21 -26.72 12.43
C MET A 226 -5.14 -25.79 13.19
N VAL A 227 -5.89 -24.92 12.50
CA VAL A 227 -6.86 -24.01 13.13
C VAL A 227 -7.96 -24.80 13.84
N PHE A 228 -8.48 -25.86 13.22
CA PHE A 228 -9.50 -26.73 13.83
C PHE A 228 -9.02 -27.49 15.06
N LYS A 229 -7.71 -27.70 15.20
CA LYS A 229 -7.13 -28.21 16.47
C LYS A 229 -7.37 -27.25 17.64
N TYR A 230 -7.46 -25.95 17.39
CA TYR A 230 -7.68 -24.93 18.42
C TYR A 230 -9.14 -24.51 18.57
N ILE A 231 -9.95 -24.63 17.51
CA ILE A 231 -11.41 -24.41 17.57
C ILE A 231 -12.07 -25.72 18.05
N LYS A 232 -12.49 -25.76 19.32
CA LYS A 232 -13.00 -27.01 19.93
C LYS A 232 -14.46 -27.30 19.60
N THR A 233 -15.24 -26.25 19.39
CA THR A 233 -16.69 -26.26 19.23
C THR A 233 -17.07 -26.48 17.77
N PRO A 234 -17.93 -27.47 17.45
CA PRO A 234 -18.34 -27.75 16.06
C PRO A 234 -19.00 -26.56 15.38
N GLN A 235 -19.79 -25.78 16.13
CA GLN A 235 -20.47 -24.57 15.64
C GLN A 235 -19.47 -23.49 15.20
N ASP A 236 -18.41 -23.27 15.98
CA ASP A 236 -17.38 -22.28 15.64
C ASP A 236 -16.53 -22.72 14.44
N ARG A 237 -16.33 -24.05 14.26
CA ARG A 237 -15.68 -24.58 13.05
C ARG A 237 -16.53 -24.31 11.81
N GLN A 238 -17.85 -24.56 11.87
CA GLN A 238 -18.76 -24.28 10.77
C GLN A 238 -18.83 -22.79 10.44
N ALA A 239 -18.87 -21.93 11.45
CA ALA A 239 -18.83 -20.49 11.27
C ALA A 239 -17.53 -20.03 10.59
N PHE A 240 -16.38 -20.59 11.01
CA PHE A 240 -15.09 -20.32 10.39
C PHE A 240 -15.03 -20.79 8.93
N THR A 241 -15.47 -22.03 8.63
CA THR A 241 -15.51 -22.52 7.24
C THR A 241 -16.37 -21.64 6.36
N LYS A 242 -17.57 -21.27 6.85
CA LYS A 242 -18.47 -20.37 6.12
C LYS A 242 -17.83 -19.02 5.83
N GLU A 243 -17.17 -18.42 6.82
CA GLU A 243 -16.43 -17.17 6.63
C GLU A 243 -15.30 -17.30 5.59
N CYS A 244 -14.59 -18.44 5.59
CA CYS A 244 -13.58 -18.72 4.59
C CYS A 244 -14.18 -18.86 3.18
N THR A 245 -15.31 -19.55 3.03
CA THR A 245 -16.02 -19.70 1.76
C THR A 245 -16.57 -18.37 1.25
N ASP A 246 -17.22 -17.59 2.12
CA ASP A 246 -17.80 -16.28 1.78
C ASP A 246 -16.72 -15.28 1.29
N LYS A 247 -15.48 -15.45 1.74
CA LYS A 247 -14.31 -14.65 1.32
C LYS A 247 -13.53 -15.26 0.15
N GLY A 248 -13.96 -16.42 -0.37
CA GLY A 248 -13.33 -17.08 -1.52
C GLY A 248 -12.03 -17.84 -1.21
N TYR A 249 -11.79 -18.22 0.05
CA TYR A 249 -10.59 -18.96 0.47
C TYR A 249 -10.72 -20.48 0.37
N THR A 250 -11.92 -21.01 0.13
CA THR A 250 -12.10 -22.45 -0.06
C THR A 250 -11.88 -22.80 -1.53
N PRO A 251 -11.11 -23.87 -1.84
CA PRO A 251 -11.06 -24.42 -3.18
C PRO A 251 -12.49 -24.74 -3.60
N SER A 252 -12.93 -24.25 -4.77
CA SER A 252 -14.25 -24.65 -5.25
C SER A 252 -14.22 -26.15 -5.49
N ASP A 253 -15.18 -26.90 -4.94
CA ASP A 253 -15.35 -28.34 -5.18
C ASP A 253 -15.51 -28.72 -6.67
N ASN A 254 -15.54 -27.74 -7.57
CA ASN A 254 -15.56 -27.93 -9.02
C ASN A 254 -14.16 -28.18 -9.60
N GLY A 255 -13.47 -29.19 -9.08
CA GLY A 255 -12.27 -29.80 -9.69
C GLY A 255 -12.54 -30.55 -11.00
N SER A 256 -13.51 -30.11 -11.81
CA SER A 256 -13.60 -30.50 -13.22
C SER A 256 -12.80 -29.49 -14.02
N ALA A 257 -11.52 -29.78 -14.22
CA ALA A 257 -10.68 -29.06 -15.19
C ALA A 257 -11.21 -29.29 -16.62
N PRO A 258 -11.09 -28.33 -17.56
CA PRO A 258 -11.10 -28.61 -18.99
C PRO A 258 -9.88 -29.44 -19.42
#